data_AF-A0A096AUV4-F1
#
_entry.id   AF-A0A096AUV4-F1
#
_cell.length_a   1.000
_cell.length_b   1.000
_cell.length_c   1.000
_cell.angle_alpha   90.00
_cell.angle_beta   90.00
_cell.angle_gamma   90.00
#
_symmetry.space_group_name_H-M   'P 1'
#
loop_
_entity.id
_entity.type
_entity.pdbx_description
1 polymer ?
#
loop_
_entity_poly.entity_id
_entity_poly.type
_entity_poly.pdbx_seq_one_letter_code
_entity_poly.pdbx_strand_id
1 'polypeptide(L)'
;MNKVIKHKLVFALSCIGLTIAATACKTTKQNQGEQLAGVAPIVGFAFNKKGECYAKKVRKLTEKEFKELTSSGGLFCLSTRIINEDGTLFDKDYHAMLIGTSPISYYFKDGKCNSFFFSSAKGKTVTYENDFRYDVKQNTLTISNGVQLNIVDYNDDTLGAIIQMGFSDKDKKQYAYVVYRRAGNAEVFNRLFDAGVSIPIKDNHIIIE
;
A
#
# COMPACT_ATOMS: atom_id res chain seq x y z
N MET A 1 -65.95 -13.09 -33.91
CA MET A 1 -64.61 -13.65 -34.16
C MET A 1 -63.66 -13.10 -33.09
N ASN A 2 -63.14 -14.01 -32.26
CA ASN A 2 -61.95 -13.98 -31.40
C ASN A 2 -61.56 -12.70 -30.63
N LYS A 3 -61.63 -12.69 -29.28
CA LYS A 3 -60.58 -13.15 -28.31
C LYS A 3 -59.36 -12.20 -28.35
N VAL A 4 -58.87 -11.57 -27.28
CA VAL A 4 -58.44 -12.14 -26.00
C VAL A 4 -58.20 -11.01 -24.98
N ILE A 5 -58.73 -11.21 -23.77
CA ILE A 5 -58.35 -10.55 -22.52
C ILE A 5 -56.88 -10.87 -22.18
N LYS A 6 -56.02 -9.87 -22.01
CA LYS A 6 -54.72 -10.04 -21.34
C LYS A 6 -54.58 -9.10 -20.15
N HIS A 7 -54.88 -9.70 -18.99
CA HIS A 7 -54.43 -9.43 -17.64
C HIS A 7 -53.38 -8.31 -17.48
N LYS A 8 -53.79 -7.18 -16.91
CA LYS A 8 -52.89 -6.35 -16.09
C LYS A 8 -52.77 -7.04 -14.75
N LEU A 9 -51.68 -7.77 -14.55
CA LEU A 9 -51.33 -8.35 -13.26
C LEU A 9 -50.94 -7.19 -12.33
N VAL A 10 -51.91 -6.76 -11.53
CA VAL A 10 -51.70 -5.93 -10.34
C VAL A 10 -51.03 -6.83 -9.31
N PHE A 11 -49.74 -6.62 -9.05
CA PHE A 11 -49.12 -7.07 -7.81
C PHE A 11 -49.13 -5.89 -6.84
N ALA A 12 -50.11 -5.92 -5.94
CA ALA A 12 -50.14 -5.12 -4.74
C ALA A 12 -49.58 -5.95 -3.57
N LEU A 13 -49.08 -5.23 -2.58
CA LEU A 13 -48.59 -5.66 -1.26
C LEU A 13 -47.19 -6.28 -1.26
N SER A 14 -46.28 -5.90 -0.37
CA SER A 14 -46.50 -5.46 1.00
C SER A 14 -45.48 -4.44 1.47
N CYS A 15 -45.96 -3.40 2.15
CA CYS A 15 -45.17 -2.54 3.03
C CYS A 15 -44.43 -3.41 4.05
N ILE A 16 -43.11 -3.45 3.97
CA ILE A 16 -42.27 -3.75 5.12
C ILE A 16 -41.51 -2.46 5.40
N GLY A 17 -42.14 -1.63 6.24
CA GLY A 17 -41.41 -0.67 7.04
C GLY A 17 -40.56 -1.47 8.02
N LEU A 18 -39.29 -1.62 7.70
CA LEU A 18 -38.27 -1.95 8.69
C LEU A 18 -37.57 -0.64 9.04
N THR A 19 -38.02 -0.09 10.16
CA THR A 19 -37.24 0.71 11.10
C THR A 19 -35.81 1.01 10.64
N ILE A 20 -35.57 2.27 10.26
CA ILE A 20 -34.24 2.86 10.30
C ILE A 20 -33.87 2.94 11.78
N ALA A 21 -33.44 1.80 12.33
CA ALA A 21 -32.74 1.77 13.59
C ALA A 21 -31.43 2.52 13.34
N ALA A 22 -31.31 3.67 13.99
CA ALA A 22 -30.08 4.41 14.11
C ALA A 22 -29.03 3.54 14.82
N THR A 23 -28.41 2.65 14.06
CA THR A 23 -27.08 2.15 14.37
C THR A 23 -26.13 2.99 13.53
N ALA A 24 -25.84 4.19 14.03
CA ALA A 24 -24.57 4.85 13.78
C ALA A 24 -23.47 3.94 14.35
N CYS A 25 -23.21 2.84 13.63
CA CYS A 25 -22.33 1.78 14.04
C CYS A 25 -20.95 2.11 13.47
N LYS A 26 -20.09 2.63 14.34
CA LYS A 26 -18.63 2.57 14.22
C LYS A 26 -18.09 3.15 12.92
N THR A 27 -17.82 4.46 12.99
CA THR A 27 -16.76 5.15 12.23
C THR A 27 -15.61 4.22 11.88
N THR A 28 -15.55 3.80 10.61
CA THR A 28 -14.38 3.71 9.73
C THR A 28 -13.07 3.12 10.29
N LYS A 29 -13.12 2.23 11.28
CA LYS A 29 -11.97 1.39 11.67
C LYS A 29 -11.84 0.11 10.84
N GLN A 30 -12.77 -0.14 9.92
CA GLN A 30 -12.96 -1.48 9.35
C GLN A 30 -12.20 -1.79 8.05
N ASN A 31 -11.37 -0.87 7.53
CA ASN A 31 -10.47 -1.16 6.39
C ASN A 31 -8.97 -1.15 6.75
N GLN A 32 -8.62 -1.12 8.04
CA GLN A 32 -7.22 -1.25 8.52
C GLN A 32 -6.88 -2.68 8.97
N GLY A 33 -7.79 -3.64 8.74
CA GLY A 33 -7.76 -4.99 9.31
C GLY A 33 -7.17 -6.09 8.43
N GLU A 34 -6.33 -5.77 7.45
CA GLU A 34 -5.39 -6.75 6.87
C GLU A 34 -3.96 -6.37 7.26
N GLN A 35 -3.72 -6.16 8.57
CA GLN A 35 -2.37 -6.29 9.10
C GLN A 35 -2.01 -7.76 9.11
N LEU A 36 -1.42 -8.22 8.00
CA LEU A 36 -0.79 -9.53 7.91
C LEU A 36 0.46 -9.52 8.79
N ALA A 37 0.29 -9.89 10.06
CA ALA A 37 1.30 -10.68 10.74
C ALA A 37 1.51 -11.96 9.91
N GLY A 38 2.51 -12.00 9.03
CA GLY A 38 2.69 -13.22 8.21
C GLY A 38 3.81 -13.28 7.19
N VAL A 39 4.25 -12.17 6.59
CA VAL A 39 5.36 -12.26 5.61
C VAL A 39 6.69 -12.25 6.37
N ALA A 40 7.14 -13.45 6.75
CA ALA A 40 8.50 -13.64 7.23
C ALA A 40 9.46 -13.25 6.09
N PRO A 41 10.49 -12.44 6.36
CA PRO A 41 11.48 -12.12 5.35
C PRO A 41 12.17 -13.42 4.91
N ILE A 42 12.36 -13.60 3.60
CA ILE A 42 13.17 -14.72 3.10
C ILE A 42 14.67 -14.46 3.28
N VAL A 43 15.04 -13.29 3.82
CA VAL A 43 16.40 -12.83 4.04
C VAL A 43 16.67 -12.61 5.53
N GLY A 44 17.92 -12.79 5.94
CA GLY A 44 18.40 -12.40 7.26
C GLY A 44 19.07 -11.04 7.24
N PHE A 45 18.88 -10.23 8.28
CA PHE A 45 19.49 -8.91 8.40
C PHE A 45 20.78 -8.95 9.23
N ALA A 46 21.67 -8.00 8.97
CA ALA A 46 22.89 -7.78 9.76
C ALA A 46 23.36 -6.33 9.61
N PHE A 47 24.29 -5.95 10.48
CA PHE A 47 24.86 -4.60 10.52
C PHE A 47 26.37 -4.65 10.27
N ASN A 48 26.88 -3.68 9.51
CA ASN A 48 28.32 -3.51 9.33
C ASN A 48 28.92 -2.69 10.50
N LYS A 49 30.26 -2.53 10.51
CA LYS A 49 30.97 -1.76 11.56
C LYS A 49 30.56 -0.28 11.64
N LYS A 50 29.94 0.27 10.60
CA LYS A 50 29.41 1.65 10.54
C LYS A 50 27.96 1.74 11.01
N GLY A 51 27.36 0.62 11.44
CA GLY A 51 25.96 0.56 11.86
C GLY A 51 24.97 0.58 10.69
N GLU A 52 25.39 0.28 9.47
CA GLU A 52 24.50 0.23 8.30
C GLU A 52 23.90 -1.18 8.17
N CYS A 53 22.58 -1.24 8.08
CA CYS A 53 21.84 -2.49 7.92
C CYS A 53 21.93 -2.99 6.47
N TYR A 54 22.11 -4.29 6.31
CA TYR A 54 22.05 -5.00 5.03
C TYR A 54 21.35 -6.35 5.18
N ALA A 55 20.83 -6.89 4.08
CA ALA A 55 20.29 -8.24 4.03
C ALA A 55 21.30 -9.22 3.44
N LYS A 56 21.30 -10.45 3.94
CA LYS A 56 22.12 -11.56 3.43
C LYS A 56 21.39 -12.23 2.26
N LYS A 57 22.15 -12.61 1.21
CA LYS A 57 21.65 -13.36 0.03
C LYS A 57 20.51 -12.66 -0.72
N VAL A 58 20.70 -11.38 -1.05
CA VAL A 58 19.72 -10.58 -1.80
C VAL A 58 19.72 -10.93 -3.28
N ARG A 59 18.54 -11.22 -3.83
CA ARG A 59 18.30 -11.21 -5.29
C ARG A 59 18.13 -9.76 -5.74
N LYS A 60 18.90 -9.32 -6.73
CA LYS A 60 18.73 -7.99 -7.32
C LYS A 60 17.68 -8.02 -8.41
N LEU A 61 16.82 -7.01 -8.44
CA LEU A 61 15.91 -6.75 -9.54
C LEU A 61 16.72 -6.27 -10.75
N THR A 62 16.44 -6.87 -11.90
CA THR A 62 16.92 -6.36 -13.19
C THR A 62 16.19 -5.07 -13.56
N GLU A 63 16.75 -4.31 -14.50
CA GLU A 63 16.06 -3.13 -15.06
C GLU A 63 14.71 -3.50 -15.67
N LYS A 64 14.61 -4.67 -16.32
CA LYS A 64 13.38 -5.15 -16.93
C LYS A 64 12.30 -5.42 -15.88
N GLU A 65 12.63 -6.18 -14.83
CA GLU A 65 11.67 -6.47 -13.75
C GLU A 65 11.25 -5.19 -13.01
N PHE A 66 12.18 -4.25 -12.80
CA PHE A 66 11.83 -2.96 -12.22
C PHE A 66 10.95 -2.12 -13.15
N LYS A 67 11.20 -2.13 -14.46
CA LYS A 67 10.34 -1.46 -15.45
C LYS A 67 8.95 -2.09 -15.48
N GLU A 68 8.84 -3.41 -15.38
CA GLU A 68 7.55 -4.11 -15.30
C GLU A 68 6.81 -3.70 -14.02
N LEU A 69 7.48 -3.72 -12.87
CA LEU A 69 6.95 -3.27 -11.58
C LEU A 69 6.40 -1.84 -11.62
N THR A 70 7.03 -0.95 -12.38
CA THR A 70 6.69 0.48 -12.46
C THR A 70 5.87 0.86 -13.70
N SER A 71 5.60 -0.08 -14.60
CA SER A 71 4.81 0.15 -15.81
C SER A 71 3.33 0.37 -15.53
N SER A 72 2.83 -0.22 -14.44
CA SER A 72 1.45 -0.11 -13.98
C SER A 72 1.30 -0.67 -12.57
N GLY A 73 0.27 -0.25 -11.85
CA GLY A 73 -0.07 -0.76 -10.54
C GLY A 73 0.57 -0.01 -9.37
N GLY A 74 0.66 -0.68 -8.23
CA GLY A 74 1.11 -0.07 -7.00
C GLY A 74 1.70 -1.04 -5.97
N LEU A 75 2.25 -0.43 -4.93
CA LEU A 75 2.89 -1.04 -3.77
C LEU A 75 2.11 -0.62 -2.53
N PHE A 76 1.26 -1.50 -2.02
CA PHE A 76 0.49 -1.26 -0.81
C PHE A 76 1.28 -1.77 0.39
N CYS A 77 1.61 -0.87 1.31
CA CYS A 77 2.36 -1.24 2.50
C CYS A 77 1.53 -2.20 3.37
N LEU A 78 2.07 -3.39 3.60
CA LEU A 78 1.50 -4.41 4.48
C LEU A 78 2.03 -4.29 5.91
N SER A 79 3.35 -4.06 6.03
CA SER A 79 3.99 -3.93 7.33
C SER A 79 5.29 -3.14 7.26
N THR A 80 5.63 -2.45 8.35
CA THR A 80 6.92 -1.84 8.62
C THR A 80 7.39 -2.32 10.00
N ARG A 81 8.42 -3.17 10.07
CA ARG A 81 8.95 -3.69 11.35
C ARG A 81 10.38 -3.24 11.56
N ILE A 82 10.69 -2.75 12.77
CA ILE A 82 12.05 -2.33 13.13
C ILE A 82 12.99 -3.54 13.08
N ILE A 83 14.20 -3.35 12.56
CA ILE A 83 15.25 -4.35 12.58
C ILE A 83 16.10 -4.10 13.83
N ASN A 84 16.11 -5.06 14.74
CA ASN A 84 16.90 -5.02 15.97
C ASN A 84 18.39 -5.16 15.67
N GLU A 85 19.27 -4.76 16.60
CA GLU A 85 20.73 -4.83 16.41
C GLU A 85 21.25 -6.26 16.16
N ASP A 86 20.53 -7.28 16.63
CA ASP A 86 20.83 -8.69 16.38
C ASP A 86 20.35 -9.21 15.00
N GLY A 87 19.70 -8.35 14.22
CA GLY A 87 19.15 -8.66 12.90
C GLY A 87 17.76 -9.29 12.92
N THR A 88 17.14 -9.45 14.09
CA THR A 88 15.75 -9.91 14.21
C THR A 88 14.77 -8.76 13.91
N LEU A 89 13.52 -9.11 13.59
CA LEU A 89 12.45 -8.13 13.44
C LEU A 89 11.71 -7.93 14.76
N PHE A 90 11.41 -6.68 15.07
CA PHE A 90 10.48 -6.34 16.14
C PHE A 90 9.10 -6.98 15.86
N ASP A 91 8.44 -7.45 16.91
CA ASP A 91 7.23 -8.25 16.82
C ASP A 91 6.01 -7.46 16.32
N LYS A 92 5.96 -6.16 16.64
CA LYS A 92 4.87 -5.27 16.25
C LYS A 92 5.21 -4.40 15.05
N ASP A 93 4.19 -4.08 14.29
CA ASP A 93 4.25 -3.08 13.23
C ASP A 93 4.52 -1.68 13.81
N TYR A 94 5.43 -0.95 13.18
CA TYR A 94 5.85 0.39 13.58
C TYR A 94 4.68 1.38 13.65
N HIS A 95 3.78 1.35 12.68
CA HIS A 95 2.66 2.29 12.60
C HIS A 95 1.56 1.95 13.60
N ALA A 96 1.43 0.68 14.00
CA ALA A 96 0.49 0.27 15.06
C ALA A 96 0.90 0.80 16.44
N MET A 97 2.19 1.11 16.64
CA MET A 97 2.72 1.62 17.91
C MET A 97 2.63 3.13 18.04
N LEU A 98 2.41 3.86 16.95
CA LEU A 98 2.52 5.32 16.92
C LEU A 98 1.22 6.00 16.50
N ILE A 99 0.71 6.86 17.38
CA ILE A 99 -0.47 7.68 17.09
C ILE A 99 -0.12 8.70 16.00
N GLY A 100 -1.00 8.79 15.00
CA GLY A 100 -0.92 9.83 13.97
C GLY A 100 0.06 9.53 12.82
N THR A 101 0.76 8.39 12.86
CA THR A 101 1.56 7.90 11.72
C THR A 101 0.73 6.96 10.85
N SER A 102 0.99 6.97 9.55
CA SER A 102 0.38 6.04 8.59
C SER A 102 1.47 5.41 7.75
N PRO A 103 1.33 4.12 7.40
CA PRO A 103 2.16 3.54 6.35
C PRO A 103 1.96 4.33 5.05
N ILE A 104 3.05 4.49 4.30
CA ILE A 104 3.05 5.11 2.98
C ILE A 104 3.00 4.00 1.95
N SER A 105 2.04 4.09 1.04
CA SER A 105 1.93 3.21 -0.12
C SER A 105 2.22 4.00 -1.40
N TYR A 106 2.50 3.31 -2.50
CA TYR A 106 2.89 3.95 -3.76
C TYR A 106 2.09 3.39 -4.93
N TYR A 107 1.92 4.17 -5.98
CA TYR A 107 1.48 3.69 -7.29
C TYR A 107 2.22 4.41 -8.42
N PHE A 108 2.38 3.74 -9.54
CA PHE A 108 3.12 4.27 -10.68
C PHE A 108 2.16 4.66 -11.80
N LYS A 109 2.25 5.90 -12.25
CA LYS A 109 1.40 6.43 -13.32
C LYS A 109 2.13 7.55 -14.04
N ASP A 110 2.04 7.58 -15.38
CA ASP A 110 2.59 8.64 -16.23
C ASP A 110 4.08 8.94 -15.97
N GLY A 111 4.87 7.90 -15.70
CA GLY A 111 6.30 8.02 -15.40
C GLY A 111 6.62 8.60 -14.01
N LYS A 112 5.63 8.68 -13.12
CA LYS A 112 5.75 9.21 -11.76
C LYS A 112 5.44 8.15 -10.70
N CYS A 113 6.02 8.32 -9.52
CA CYS A 113 5.72 7.53 -8.32
C CYS A 113 4.84 8.36 -7.39
N ASN A 114 3.59 7.96 -7.24
CA ASN A 114 2.63 8.67 -6.42
C ASN A 114 2.56 8.01 -5.05
N SER A 115 2.96 8.73 -4.00
CA SER A 115 2.81 8.26 -2.63
C SER A 115 1.41 8.59 -2.11
N PHE A 116 0.78 7.67 -1.40
CA PHE A 116 -0.49 7.92 -0.73
C PHE A 116 -0.55 7.28 0.64
N PHE A 117 -1.20 7.97 1.57
CA PHE A 117 -1.32 7.58 2.98
C PHE A 117 -2.44 8.35 3.65
N PHE A 118 -2.92 7.85 4.79
CA PHE A 118 -3.88 8.59 5.62
C PHE A 118 -3.16 9.69 6.41
N SER A 119 -3.55 10.94 6.18
CA SER A 119 -3.04 12.07 6.96
C SER A 119 -3.97 12.34 8.14
N SER A 120 -3.51 12.02 9.34
CA SER A 120 -4.20 12.34 10.60
C SER A 120 -4.47 13.84 10.72
N ALA A 121 -3.53 14.68 10.32
CA ALA A 121 -3.65 16.14 10.33
C ALA A 121 -4.77 16.66 9.40
N LYS A 122 -5.03 15.99 8.27
CA LYS A 122 -6.08 16.38 7.31
C LYS A 122 -7.37 15.55 7.46
N GLY A 123 -7.37 14.53 8.31
CA GLY A 123 -8.49 13.60 8.48
C GLY A 123 -8.85 12.81 7.23
N LYS A 124 -7.94 12.68 6.25
CA LYS A 124 -8.20 12.03 4.96
C LYS A 124 -6.95 11.45 4.33
N THR A 125 -7.15 10.54 3.38
CA THR A 125 -6.07 10.08 2.51
C THR A 125 -5.61 11.20 1.59
N VAL A 126 -4.30 11.34 1.45
CA VAL A 126 -3.66 12.29 0.56
C VAL A 126 -2.76 11.56 -0.41
N THR A 127 -2.54 12.19 -1.57
CA THR A 127 -1.60 11.72 -2.59
C THR A 127 -0.59 12.83 -2.90
N TYR A 128 0.63 12.44 -3.21
CA TYR A 128 1.70 13.32 -3.67
C TYR A 128 2.43 12.65 -4.83
N GLU A 129 2.56 13.39 -5.94
CA GLU A 129 3.36 12.97 -7.09
C GLU A 129 4.84 13.16 -6.79
N ASN A 130 5.67 12.16 -7.10
CA ASN A 130 7.10 12.19 -6.89
C ASN A 130 7.85 11.71 -8.14
N ASP A 131 9.06 12.25 -8.32
CA ASP A 131 10.05 11.62 -9.17
C ASP A 131 10.64 10.40 -8.47
N PHE A 132 11.10 9.44 -9.26
CA PHE A 132 11.79 8.27 -8.73
C PHE A 132 12.91 7.83 -9.66
N ARG A 133 13.91 7.16 -9.07
CA ARG A 133 15.03 6.55 -9.78
C ARG A 133 15.37 5.22 -9.14
N TYR A 134 15.65 4.23 -9.97
CA TYR A 134 16.16 2.95 -9.51
C TYR A 134 17.63 2.78 -9.87
N ASP A 135 18.44 2.41 -8.87
CA ASP A 135 19.83 2.04 -9.04
C ASP A 135 19.95 0.51 -8.97
N VAL A 136 20.19 -0.11 -10.14
CA VAL A 136 20.34 -1.56 -10.30
C VAL A 136 21.55 -2.11 -9.54
N LYS A 137 22.63 -1.32 -9.43
CA LYS A 137 23.85 -1.77 -8.75
C LYS A 137 23.60 -1.87 -7.25
N GLN A 138 22.86 -0.91 -6.69
CA GLN A 138 22.51 -0.88 -5.26
C GLN A 138 21.22 -1.64 -4.93
N ASN A 139 20.41 -1.98 -5.94
CA ASN A 139 19.06 -2.52 -5.78
C ASN A 139 18.15 -1.55 -4.99
N THR A 140 18.30 -0.25 -5.24
CA THR A 140 17.67 0.81 -4.44
C THR A 140 16.74 1.66 -5.28
N LEU A 141 15.49 1.79 -4.83
CA LEU A 141 14.54 2.78 -5.34
C LEU A 141 14.63 4.06 -4.50
N THR A 142 15.00 5.17 -5.11
CA THR A 142 14.97 6.50 -4.50
C THR A 142 13.74 7.26 -4.99
N ILE A 143 13.00 7.85 -4.07
CA ILE A 143 11.80 8.65 -4.34
C ILE A 143 12.08 10.09 -3.88
N SER A 144 11.63 11.10 -4.62
CA SER A 144 11.96 12.52 -4.37
C SER A 144 11.40 13.06 -3.04
N ASN A 145 10.54 12.31 -2.34
CA ASN A 145 10.12 12.60 -0.97
C ASN A 145 11.16 12.22 0.10
N GLY A 146 12.37 11.81 -0.31
CA GLY A 146 13.47 11.46 0.58
C GLY A 146 13.53 9.97 0.98
N VAL A 147 12.58 9.16 0.53
CA VAL A 147 12.57 7.71 0.81
C VAL A 147 13.57 6.97 -0.08
N GLN A 148 14.34 6.09 0.53
CA GLN A 148 15.19 5.12 -0.16
C GLN A 148 14.78 3.71 0.26
N LEU A 149 14.25 2.94 -0.70
CA LEU A 149 13.88 1.53 -0.51
C LEU A 149 15.03 0.67 -1.03
N ASN A 150 15.85 0.13 -0.13
CA ASN A 150 16.85 -0.87 -0.48
C ASN A 150 16.13 -2.21 -0.62
N ILE A 151 15.83 -2.63 -1.85
CA ILE A 151 15.04 -3.82 -2.11
C ILE A 151 15.90 -5.04 -1.73
N VAL A 152 15.32 -5.95 -0.97
CA VAL A 152 16.02 -7.14 -0.45
C VAL A 152 15.24 -8.43 -0.68
N ASP A 153 13.95 -8.32 -0.97
CA ASP A 153 13.05 -9.43 -1.26
C ASP A 153 12.08 -9.00 -2.37
N TYR A 154 11.83 -9.88 -3.33
CA TYR A 154 10.93 -9.62 -4.44
C TYR A 154 10.41 -10.93 -5.03
N ASN A 155 9.09 -11.03 -5.13
CA ASN A 155 8.38 -12.10 -5.83
C ASN A 155 7.14 -11.54 -6.55
N ASP A 156 6.29 -12.44 -7.04
CA ASP A 156 5.12 -12.06 -7.83
C ASP A 156 4.10 -11.22 -7.02
N ASP A 157 4.01 -11.46 -5.71
CA ASP A 157 3.01 -10.84 -4.84
C ASP A 157 3.56 -9.67 -4.02
N THR A 158 4.85 -9.71 -3.66
CA THR A 158 5.41 -8.84 -2.63
C THR A 158 6.79 -8.30 -2.98
N LEU A 159 7.08 -7.13 -2.41
CA LEU A 159 8.38 -6.47 -2.42
C LEU A 159 8.76 -6.12 -0.99
N GLY A 160 9.90 -6.62 -0.54
CA GLY A 160 10.48 -6.29 0.76
C GLY A 160 11.70 -5.38 0.60
N ALA A 161 11.77 -4.33 1.42
CA ALA A 161 12.87 -3.38 1.40
C ALA A 161 13.34 -3.00 2.80
N ILE A 162 14.62 -2.66 2.92
CA ILE A 162 15.17 -1.97 4.10
C ILE A 162 15.03 -0.46 3.88
N ILE A 163 14.53 0.24 4.89
CA ILE A 163 14.46 1.70 4.94
C ILE A 163 15.19 2.22 6.18
N GLN A 164 15.87 3.36 6.04
CA GLN A 164 16.41 4.09 7.19
C GLN A 164 15.31 5.01 7.74
N MET A 165 14.89 4.79 8.97
CA MET A 165 13.79 5.51 9.61
C MET A 165 14.22 6.84 10.24
N GLY A 166 15.52 7.00 10.50
CA GLY A 166 16.08 8.16 11.16
C GLY A 166 17.26 7.77 12.05
N PHE A 167 17.44 8.52 13.13
CA PHE A 167 18.42 8.25 14.18
C PHE A 167 17.68 7.99 15.49
N SER A 168 18.15 6.99 16.25
CA SER A 168 17.76 6.81 17.65
C SER A 168 18.53 7.80 18.55
N ASP A 169 18.16 7.87 19.83
CA ASP A 169 18.71 8.78 20.87
C ASP A 169 20.24 8.72 21.09
N LYS A 170 20.98 7.92 20.32
CA LYS A 170 22.43 7.71 20.41
C LYS A 170 23.16 7.94 19.08
N ASP A 171 22.62 8.76 18.18
CA ASP A 171 23.10 8.98 16.80
C ASP A 171 23.24 7.70 15.96
N LYS A 172 22.64 6.59 16.42
CA LYS A 172 22.62 5.33 15.69
C LYS A 172 21.47 5.35 14.70
N LYS A 173 21.78 5.08 13.43
CA LYS A 173 20.79 4.91 12.37
C LYS A 173 19.81 3.79 12.75
N GLN A 174 18.51 4.08 12.71
CA GLN A 174 17.47 3.08 12.90
C GLN A 174 16.97 2.61 11.54
N TYR A 175 16.78 1.31 11.39
CA TYR A 175 16.30 0.69 10.15
C TYR A 175 15.02 -0.10 10.39
N ALA A 176 14.19 -0.16 9.36
CA ALA A 176 13.01 -1.01 9.33
C ALA A 176 13.02 -1.86 8.04
N TYR A 177 12.41 -3.03 8.14
CA TYR A 177 12.00 -3.83 7.00
C TYR A 177 10.55 -3.52 6.69
N VAL A 178 10.31 -3.02 5.47
CA VAL A 178 8.97 -2.75 4.95
C VAL A 178 8.61 -3.77 3.90
N VAL A 179 7.37 -4.25 3.96
CA VAL A 179 6.80 -5.18 2.98
C VAL A 179 5.66 -4.49 2.27
N TYR A 180 5.71 -4.49 0.94
CA TYR A 180 4.65 -4.05 0.07
C TYR A 180 4.02 -5.24 -0.63
N ARG A 181 2.69 -5.25 -0.72
CA ARG A 181 1.98 -6.06 -1.70
C ARG A 181 1.91 -5.33 -3.03
N ARG A 182 2.10 -6.06 -4.11
CA ARG A 182 1.88 -5.58 -5.47
C ARG A 182 0.38 -5.56 -5.78
N ALA A 183 -0.07 -4.49 -6.40
CA ALA A 183 -1.46 -4.28 -6.78
C ALA A 183 -1.55 -3.87 -8.24
N GLY A 184 -2.59 -4.31 -8.95
CA GLY A 184 -2.87 -3.87 -10.32
C GLY A 184 -3.54 -2.50 -10.39
N ASN A 185 -3.64 -1.93 -11.59
CA ASN A 185 -4.25 -0.60 -11.80
C ASN A 185 -5.69 -0.48 -11.28
N ALA A 186 -6.53 -1.49 -11.56
CA ALA A 186 -7.93 -1.47 -11.14
C ALA A 186 -8.04 -1.41 -9.60
N GLU A 187 -7.16 -2.15 -8.91
CA GLU A 187 -7.14 -2.16 -7.46
C GLU A 187 -6.65 -0.83 -6.87
N VAL A 188 -5.59 -0.25 -7.45
CA VAL A 188 -5.12 1.10 -7.10
C VAL A 188 -6.23 2.12 -7.26
N PHE A 189 -6.93 2.10 -8.40
CA PHE A 189 -8.05 2.99 -8.66
C PHE A 189 -9.15 2.85 -7.59
N ASN A 190 -9.62 1.62 -7.35
CA ASN A 190 -10.68 1.37 -6.38
C ASN A 190 -10.28 1.85 -4.99
N ARG A 191 -9.05 1.57 -4.54
CA ARG A 191 -8.59 1.97 -3.21
C ARG A 191 -8.47 3.48 -3.04
N LEU A 192 -8.04 4.19 -4.08
CA LEU A 192 -7.99 5.65 -4.07
C LEU A 192 -9.39 6.27 -4.14
N PHE A 193 -10.28 5.70 -4.94
CA PHE A 193 -11.68 6.11 -5.04
C PHE A 193 -12.41 5.94 -3.69
N ASP A 194 -12.30 4.77 -3.06
CA ASP A 194 -12.88 4.47 -1.75
C ASP A 194 -12.31 5.37 -0.64
N ALA A 195 -11.06 5.82 -0.82
CA ALA A 195 -10.41 6.77 0.08
C ALA A 195 -10.81 8.24 -0.16
N GLY A 196 -11.71 8.50 -1.12
CA GLY A 196 -12.17 9.85 -1.48
C GLY A 196 -11.11 10.69 -2.19
N VAL A 197 -10.09 10.05 -2.78
CA VAL A 197 -9.07 10.75 -3.57
C VAL A 197 -9.64 11.06 -4.94
N SER A 198 -9.71 12.34 -5.29
CA SER A 198 -10.11 12.76 -6.63
C SER A 198 -9.05 12.35 -7.64
N ILE A 199 -9.30 11.30 -8.40
CA ILE A 199 -8.46 10.88 -9.51
C ILE A 199 -9.01 11.57 -10.76
N PRO A 200 -8.26 12.47 -11.42
CA PRO A 200 -8.70 13.05 -12.69
C PRO A 200 -8.87 11.90 -13.69
N ILE A 201 -10.11 11.67 -14.12
CA ILE A 201 -10.40 10.80 -15.26
C ILE A 201 -10.01 11.62 -16.50
N LYS A 202 -8.77 11.47 -16.96
CA LYS A 202 -8.43 11.90 -18.31
C LYS A 202 -8.99 10.85 -19.26
N ASP A 203 -9.97 11.31 -20.04
CA ASP A 203 -10.63 10.63 -21.15
C ASP A 203 -11.60 9.50 -20.77
N ASN A 204 -12.84 9.64 -21.26
CA ASN A 204 -14.01 8.78 -21.07
C ASN A 204 -13.86 7.35 -21.64
N HIS A 205 -12.79 6.65 -21.32
CA HIS A 205 -12.63 5.25 -21.69
C HIS A 205 -12.37 4.41 -20.44
N ILE A 206 -13.49 4.03 -19.80
CA ILE A 206 -13.51 2.77 -19.05
C ILE A 206 -13.40 1.68 -20.13
N ILE A 207 -12.19 1.18 -20.37
CA ILE A 207 -12.03 -0.13 -20.99
C ILE A 207 -12.06 -1.12 -19.83
N ILE A 208 -13.21 -1.76 -19.65
CA ILE A 208 -13.27 -3.04 -18.96
C ILE A 208 -12.85 -4.06 -20.02
N GLU A 209 -11.64 -4.59 -19.90
CA GLU A 209 -11.32 -5.89 -20.51
C GLU A 209 -11.70 -7.00 -19.53
#